data_AF-A0A5J4KVA4-F1
#
_entry.id   AF-A0A5J4KVA4-F1
#
_cell.length_a   1.000
_cell.length_b   1.000
_cell.length_c   1.000
_cell.angle_alpha   90.00
_cell.angle_beta   90.00
_cell.angle_gamma   90.00
#
_symmetry.space_group_name_H-M   'P 1'
#
loop_
_entity.id
_entity.type
_entity.pdbx_description
1 polymer ?
#
loop_
_entity_poly.entity_id
_entity_poly.type
_entity_poly.pdbx_seq_one_letter_code
_entity_poly.pdbx_strand_id
1 'polypeptide(L)'
;MIIHNLVAPFDQSTFANMAGFVNASDGKSYTLLHKLAGTFFISIPVATGYPNVCPANALPILGTMDAACTVLQSCWSLGYLLLWTLACWKAVHKILQERKNPDSASRESRQWQILEYSRLMILLSCGLTILIYAPSMSAASAPMLAARYLVCLLLSIPVILWPLWPHKLQFRTIPGGMLFLSRICLFLLIFCMFLSGIVEAFADITTAQQFSVHQANLIQRLQTLKATHIYSEYWTCNRLIFQSNEKIMCSVLNEDLTPGMNRYPPYHLAVKKASRPAYVFPYRSKHDLNFIKQQTQTNQLQKYRYIKYENYSLYIPRTGSACRCDLPTHEQAVPAALVANRFR
;
A
#
# COMPACT_ATOMS: atom_id res chain seq x y z
N MET A 1 19.31 -12.44 1.49
CA MET A 1 18.44 -12.24 0.31
C MET A 1 19.17 -12.22 -1.03
N ILE A 2 20.22 -11.40 -1.22
CA ILE A 2 20.92 -11.29 -2.52
C ILE A 2 21.56 -12.61 -2.96
N ILE A 3 22.28 -13.30 -2.06
CA ILE A 3 22.89 -14.61 -2.35
C ILE A 3 21.84 -15.68 -2.67
N HIS A 4 20.69 -15.66 -1.97
CA HIS A 4 19.58 -16.59 -2.25
C HIS A 4 19.03 -16.37 -3.67
N ASN A 5 18.93 -15.13 -4.16
CA ASN A 5 18.46 -14.85 -5.52
C ASN A 5 19.41 -15.36 -6.61
N LEU A 6 20.71 -15.48 -6.33
CA LEU A 6 21.70 -15.96 -7.30
C LEU A 6 21.75 -17.48 -7.39
N VAL A 7 21.29 -18.19 -6.35
CA VAL A 7 21.40 -19.65 -6.22
C VAL A 7 20.05 -20.35 -6.28
N ALA A 8 18.94 -19.61 -6.13
CA ALA A 8 17.61 -20.18 -6.18
C ALA A 8 17.20 -20.58 -7.61
N PRO A 9 16.46 -21.70 -7.76
CA PRO A 9 15.88 -22.07 -9.05
C PRO A 9 14.90 -20.98 -9.56
N PHE A 10 14.69 -20.94 -10.88
CA PHE A 10 14.04 -19.81 -11.54
C PHE A 10 12.62 -19.50 -11.02
N ASP A 11 11.88 -20.54 -10.61
CA ASP A 11 10.58 -20.48 -9.96
C ASP A 11 10.60 -19.77 -8.59
N GLN A 12 11.76 -19.71 -7.94
CA GLN A 12 12.00 -19.03 -6.66
C GLN A 12 12.80 -17.74 -6.81
N SER A 13 13.10 -17.33 -8.05
CA SER A 13 13.82 -16.08 -8.34
C SER A 13 12.97 -14.84 -8.04
N THR A 14 13.63 -13.68 -7.90
CA THR A 14 12.93 -12.38 -7.77
C THR A 14 12.03 -12.11 -8.96
N PHE A 15 12.39 -12.51 -10.17
CA PHE A 15 11.59 -12.28 -11.37
C PHE A 15 10.28 -13.08 -11.36
N ALA A 16 10.33 -14.38 -11.02
CA ALA A 16 9.12 -15.19 -10.88
C ALA A 16 8.21 -14.69 -9.75
N ASN A 17 8.80 -14.29 -8.62
CA ASN A 17 8.04 -13.67 -7.52
C ASN A 17 7.43 -12.32 -7.92
N MET A 18 8.13 -11.49 -8.71
CA MET A 18 7.62 -10.22 -9.22
C MET A 18 6.50 -10.39 -10.23
N ALA A 19 6.59 -11.37 -11.14
CA ALA A 19 5.49 -11.73 -12.03
C ALA A 19 4.27 -12.23 -11.22
N GLY A 20 4.53 -13.00 -10.16
CA GLY A 20 3.52 -13.41 -9.19
C GLY A 20 2.81 -12.23 -8.52
N PHE A 21 3.49 -11.12 -8.23
CA PHE A 21 2.88 -9.94 -7.60
C PHE A 21 1.86 -9.21 -8.48
N VAL A 22 2.03 -9.21 -9.80
CA VAL A 22 1.05 -8.62 -10.73
C VAL A 22 -0.30 -9.34 -10.61
N ASN A 23 -0.24 -10.65 -10.32
CA ASN A 23 -1.38 -11.55 -10.18
C ASN A 23 -1.68 -11.95 -8.72
N ALA A 24 -0.98 -11.37 -7.74
CA ALA A 24 -1.17 -11.71 -6.34
C ALA A 24 -2.57 -11.23 -5.93
N SER A 25 -3.48 -12.21 -5.87
CA SER A 25 -4.88 -12.02 -5.53
C SER A 25 -5.07 -12.28 -4.04
N ASP A 26 -5.99 -11.53 -3.44
CA ASP A 26 -6.56 -11.75 -2.11
C ASP A 26 -7.54 -12.96 -2.08
N GLY A 27 -7.46 -13.84 -3.07
CA GLY A 27 -8.40 -14.94 -3.31
C GLY A 27 -9.66 -14.50 -4.08
N LYS A 28 -9.81 -13.21 -4.41
CA LYS A 28 -10.92 -12.70 -5.21
C LYS A 28 -10.49 -12.39 -6.64
N SER A 29 -11.41 -12.63 -7.58
CA SER A 29 -11.27 -12.21 -8.96
C SER A 29 -11.90 -10.83 -9.15
N TYR A 30 -11.12 -9.88 -9.67
CA TYR A 30 -11.59 -8.53 -9.99
C TYR A 30 -11.67 -8.35 -11.50
N THR A 31 -12.79 -7.80 -11.99
CA THR A 31 -12.92 -7.47 -13.42
C THR A 31 -12.00 -6.30 -13.78
N LEU A 32 -11.66 -6.14 -15.07
CA LEU A 32 -10.83 -5.02 -15.54
C LEU A 32 -11.41 -3.66 -15.11
N LEU A 33 -12.74 -3.53 -15.13
CA LEU A 33 -13.42 -2.30 -14.69
C LEU A 33 -13.12 -1.94 -13.24
N HIS A 34 -13.09 -2.92 -12.32
CA HIS A 34 -12.74 -2.67 -10.91
C HIS A 34 -11.31 -2.15 -10.77
N LYS A 35 -10.37 -2.69 -11.57
CA LYS A 35 -8.96 -2.29 -11.52
C LYS A 35 -8.74 -0.89 -12.09
N LEU A 36 -9.40 -0.59 -13.22
CA LEU A 36 -9.39 0.74 -13.82
C LEU A 36 -10.05 1.76 -12.89
N ALA A 37 -11.16 1.40 -12.25
CA ALA A 37 -11.84 2.24 -11.28
C ALA A 37 -10.95 2.52 -10.05
N GLY A 38 -10.34 1.50 -9.45
CA GLY A 38 -9.42 1.70 -8.33
C GLY A 38 -8.22 2.57 -8.71
N THR A 39 -7.69 2.41 -9.93
CA THR A 39 -6.62 3.27 -10.44
C THR A 39 -7.06 4.73 -10.59
N PHE A 40 -8.19 4.96 -11.25
CA PHE A 40 -8.64 6.30 -11.60
C PHE A 40 -9.19 7.05 -10.39
N PHE A 41 -10.02 6.42 -9.56
CA PHE A 41 -10.67 7.11 -8.45
C PHE A 41 -9.82 7.15 -7.18
N ILE A 42 -8.90 6.20 -6.96
CA ILE A 42 -8.13 6.13 -5.70
C ILE A 42 -6.64 6.29 -5.95
N SER A 43 -6.04 5.45 -6.80
CA SER A 43 -4.58 5.38 -6.87
C SER A 43 -3.93 6.62 -7.47
N ILE A 44 -4.49 7.19 -8.54
CA ILE A 44 -3.96 8.43 -9.15
C ILE A 44 -4.06 9.61 -8.17
N PRO A 45 -5.23 9.91 -7.54
CA PRO A 45 -5.31 11.00 -6.58
C PRO A 45 -4.34 10.84 -5.42
N VAL A 46 -4.31 9.67 -4.78
CA VAL A 46 -3.43 9.39 -3.65
C VAL A 46 -1.96 9.52 -4.06
N ALA A 47 -1.57 8.97 -5.22
CA ALA A 47 -0.19 9.04 -5.68
C ALA A 47 0.26 10.45 -6.10
N THR A 48 -0.66 11.35 -6.43
CA THR A 48 -0.37 12.70 -6.90
C THR A 48 -0.59 13.77 -5.82
N GLY A 49 -0.87 13.35 -4.59
CA GLY A 49 -0.93 14.23 -3.41
C GLY A 49 -2.32 14.75 -3.05
N TYR A 50 -3.40 14.11 -3.53
CA TYR A 50 -4.74 14.39 -3.03
C TYR A 50 -4.86 13.89 -1.57
N PRO A 51 -5.37 14.71 -0.63
CA PRO A 51 -5.46 14.35 0.79
C PRO A 51 -6.45 13.21 1.05
N ASN A 52 -6.25 12.43 2.12
CA ASN A 52 -7.11 11.26 2.42
C ASN A 52 -8.43 11.66 3.11
N VAL A 53 -9.16 12.60 2.51
CA VAL A 53 -10.44 13.09 3.04
C VAL A 53 -11.58 12.09 2.82
N CYS A 54 -11.40 11.18 1.85
CA CYS A 54 -12.43 10.26 1.38
C CYS A 54 -12.07 8.82 1.70
N PRO A 55 -12.97 8.03 2.33
CA PRO A 55 -12.68 6.65 2.65
C PRO A 55 -12.68 5.78 1.39
N ALA A 56 -11.82 4.76 1.34
CA ALA A 56 -11.62 3.93 0.15
C ALA A 56 -12.87 3.14 -0.29
N ASN A 57 -13.84 2.94 0.61
CA ASN A 57 -15.12 2.27 0.34
C ASN A 57 -16.20 3.23 -0.18
N ALA A 58 -15.92 4.53 -0.34
CA ALA A 58 -16.91 5.55 -0.73
C ALA A 58 -17.27 5.54 -2.23
N LEU A 59 -16.71 4.61 -3.00
CA LEU A 59 -16.80 4.60 -4.45
C LEU A 59 -17.81 3.56 -4.97
N PRO A 60 -18.56 3.87 -6.04
CA PRO A 60 -19.71 3.08 -6.52
C PRO A 60 -19.41 1.61 -6.81
N ILE A 61 -18.18 1.31 -7.24
CA ILE A 61 -17.75 -0.03 -7.66
C ILE A 61 -17.06 -0.78 -6.49
N LEU A 62 -16.71 -0.08 -5.40
CA LEU A 62 -15.92 -0.61 -4.29
C LEU A 62 -16.66 -0.57 -2.93
N GLY A 63 -17.84 0.08 -2.85
CA GLY A 63 -18.64 0.15 -1.63
C GLY A 63 -19.85 1.08 -1.73
N THR A 64 -20.08 1.90 -0.71
CA THR A 64 -21.24 2.81 -0.59
C THR A 64 -20.96 4.14 -1.30
N MET A 65 -21.85 4.59 -2.19
CA MET A 65 -21.63 5.84 -2.93
C MET A 65 -21.62 7.07 -2.01
N ASP A 66 -20.48 7.74 -1.96
CA ASP A 66 -20.39 9.15 -1.59
C ASP A 66 -20.15 9.96 -2.87
N ALA A 67 -21.19 10.70 -3.27
CA ALA A 67 -21.17 11.49 -4.49
C ALA A 67 -20.11 12.61 -4.43
N ALA A 68 -19.91 13.24 -3.28
CA ALA A 68 -18.95 14.33 -3.13
C ALA A 68 -17.52 13.81 -3.30
N CYS A 69 -17.19 12.72 -2.60
CA CYS A 69 -15.88 12.10 -2.72
C CYS A 69 -15.58 11.57 -4.12
N THR A 70 -16.57 10.92 -4.75
CA THR A 70 -16.43 10.42 -6.12
C THR A 70 -16.18 11.55 -7.10
N VAL A 71 -16.91 12.67 -6.98
CA VAL A 71 -16.73 13.84 -7.85
C VAL A 71 -15.35 14.47 -7.64
N LEU A 72 -14.95 14.72 -6.39
CA LEU A 72 -13.67 15.38 -6.12
C LEU A 72 -12.46 14.56 -6.61
N GLN A 73 -12.44 13.25 -6.30
CA GLN A 73 -11.36 12.37 -6.73
C GLN A 73 -11.32 12.21 -8.27
N SER A 74 -12.49 12.11 -8.90
CA SER A 74 -12.56 12.00 -10.37
C SER A 74 -12.12 13.30 -11.05
N CYS A 75 -12.53 14.46 -10.55
CA CYS A 75 -12.07 15.76 -11.03
C CYS A 75 -10.55 15.91 -10.91
N TRP A 76 -9.97 15.45 -9.80
CA TRP A 76 -8.52 15.48 -9.60
C TRP A 76 -7.78 14.61 -10.61
N SER A 77 -8.18 13.34 -10.76
CA SER A 77 -7.59 12.44 -11.74
C SER A 77 -7.75 12.92 -13.18
N LEU A 78 -8.94 13.43 -13.52
CA LEU A 78 -9.19 13.99 -14.84
C LEU A 78 -8.29 15.21 -15.07
N GLY A 79 -8.19 16.12 -14.10
CA GLY A 79 -7.31 17.27 -14.18
C GLY A 79 -5.84 16.88 -14.38
N TYR A 80 -5.36 15.89 -13.63
CA TYR A 80 -4.01 15.37 -13.79
C TYR A 80 -3.77 14.79 -15.19
N LEU A 81 -4.67 13.93 -15.68
CA LEU A 81 -4.55 13.30 -17.01
C LEU A 81 -4.65 14.32 -18.15
N LEU A 82 -5.49 15.36 -18.00
CA LEU A 82 -5.58 16.46 -18.96
C LEU A 82 -4.28 17.28 -19.00
N LEU A 83 -3.68 17.57 -17.85
CA LEU A 83 -2.39 18.25 -17.80
C LEU A 83 -1.26 17.39 -18.37
N TRP A 84 -1.26 16.08 -18.06
CA TRP A 84 -0.29 15.14 -18.61
C TRP A 84 -0.40 15.04 -20.14
N THR A 85 -1.61 14.91 -20.69
CA THR A 85 -1.82 14.86 -22.15
C THR A 85 -1.40 16.16 -22.83
N LEU A 86 -1.72 17.32 -22.23
CA LEU A 86 -1.27 18.63 -22.70
C LEU A 86 0.26 18.75 -22.69
N ALA A 87 0.92 18.27 -21.64
CA ALA A 87 2.37 18.27 -21.53
C ALA A 87 3.02 17.38 -22.60
N CYS A 88 2.50 16.16 -22.80
CA CYS A 88 2.93 15.26 -23.87
C CYS A 88 2.79 15.93 -25.25
N TRP A 89 1.61 16.49 -25.53
CA TRP A 89 1.35 17.14 -26.80
C TRP A 89 2.29 18.33 -27.06
N LYS A 90 2.51 19.19 -26.05
CA LYS A 90 3.45 20.32 -26.19
C LYS A 90 4.89 19.86 -26.39
N ALA A 91 5.35 18.85 -25.66
CA ALA A 91 6.71 18.31 -25.82
C ALA A 91 6.91 17.73 -27.23
N VAL A 92 5.96 16.92 -27.70
CA VAL A 92 5.98 16.36 -29.06
C VAL A 92 5.93 17.46 -30.12
N HIS A 93 5.02 18.43 -29.97
CA HIS A 93 4.90 19.53 -30.94
C HIS A 93 6.19 20.33 -31.04
N LYS A 94 6.86 20.65 -29.92
CA LYS A 94 8.14 21.36 -29.93
C LYS A 94 9.25 20.56 -30.60
N ILE A 95 9.34 19.26 -30.33
CA ILE A 95 10.30 18.37 -30.98
C ILE A 95 10.04 18.31 -32.49
N LEU A 96 8.78 18.20 -32.92
CA LEU A 96 8.41 18.17 -34.33
C LEU A 96 8.64 19.50 -35.04
N GLN A 97 8.38 20.63 -34.37
CA GLN A 97 8.61 21.97 -34.90
C GLN A 97 10.11 22.22 -35.12
N GLU A 98 10.95 21.86 -34.15
CA GLU A 98 12.41 21.97 -34.27
C GLU A 98 12.95 21.07 -35.39
N ARG A 99 12.39 19.87 -35.58
CA ARG A 99 12.76 19.00 -36.71
C ARG A 99 12.44 19.61 -38.08
N LYS A 100 11.39 20.43 -38.18
CA LYS A 100 10.99 21.09 -39.44
C LYS A 100 11.86 22.29 -39.76
N ASN A 101 12.34 23.00 -38.74
CA ASN A 101 13.24 24.14 -38.88
C ASN A 101 14.57 23.83 -38.18
N PRO A 102 15.44 23.00 -38.79
CA PRO A 102 16.74 22.70 -38.25
C PRO A 102 17.65 23.93 -38.38
N ASP A 103 17.49 24.92 -37.50
CA ASP A 103 18.44 26.01 -37.39
C ASP A 103 19.73 25.46 -36.78
N SER A 104 20.73 25.31 -37.64
CA SER A 104 21.93 24.51 -37.42
C SER A 104 22.81 25.01 -36.26
N ALA A 105 23.25 24.06 -35.44
CA ALA A 105 24.52 24.06 -34.70
C ALA A 105 24.74 25.01 -33.49
N SER A 106 23.74 25.77 -33.01
CA SER A 106 23.90 26.51 -31.76
C SER A 106 23.82 25.58 -30.53
N ARG A 107 24.73 25.76 -29.55
CA ARG A 107 24.70 25.04 -28.26
C ARG A 107 23.36 25.21 -27.54
N GLU A 108 22.69 26.35 -27.72
CA GLU A 108 21.40 26.63 -27.10
C GLU A 108 20.28 25.76 -27.68
N SER A 109 20.20 25.58 -29.00
CA SER A 109 19.20 24.69 -29.63
C SER A 109 19.37 23.24 -29.13
N ARG A 110 20.62 22.77 -29.00
CA ARG A 110 20.89 21.43 -28.45
C ARG A 110 20.43 21.28 -26.99
N GLN A 111 20.64 22.31 -26.15
CA GLN A 111 20.15 22.29 -24.78
C GLN A 111 18.62 22.22 -24.71
N TRP A 112 17.93 23.01 -25.53
CA TRP A 112 16.47 22.95 -25.63
C TRP A 112 15.97 21.57 -26.06
N GLN A 113 16.58 20.97 -27.08
CA GLN A 113 16.24 19.63 -27.54
C GLN A 113 16.41 18.58 -26.44
N ILE A 114 17.54 18.60 -25.72
CA ILE A 114 17.80 17.67 -24.60
C ILE A 114 16.70 17.81 -23.52
N LEU A 115 16.31 19.04 -23.18
CA LEU A 115 15.23 19.28 -22.21
C LEU A 115 13.88 18.74 -22.70
N GLU A 116 13.50 18.97 -23.95
CA GLU A 116 12.22 18.47 -24.48
C GLU A 116 12.18 16.93 -24.53
N TYR A 117 13.29 16.29 -24.95
CA TYR A 117 13.40 14.84 -24.91
C TYR A 117 13.35 14.30 -23.48
N SER A 118 14.02 14.93 -22.53
CA SER A 118 13.99 14.53 -21.11
C SER A 118 12.57 14.61 -20.55
N ARG A 119 11.84 15.69 -20.83
CA ARG A 119 10.44 15.85 -20.43
C ARG A 119 9.56 14.77 -21.04
N LEU A 120 9.69 14.50 -22.34
CA LEU A 120 8.93 13.45 -23.00
C LEU A 120 9.23 12.07 -22.40
N MET A 121 10.50 11.75 -22.12
CA MET A 121 10.89 10.48 -21.49
C MET A 121 10.27 10.32 -20.09
N ILE A 122 10.25 11.37 -19.27
CA ILE A 122 9.60 11.35 -17.95
C ILE A 122 8.09 11.12 -18.11
N LEU A 123 7.43 11.83 -19.03
CA LEU A 123 5.99 11.68 -19.28
C LEU A 123 5.63 10.29 -19.80
N LEU A 124 6.44 9.73 -20.70
CA LEU A 124 6.30 8.36 -21.22
C LEU A 124 6.49 7.33 -20.11
N SER A 125 7.47 7.53 -19.22
CA SER A 125 7.67 6.66 -18.05
C SER A 125 6.43 6.64 -17.14
N CYS A 126 5.81 7.80 -16.92
CA CYS A 126 4.56 7.89 -16.14
C CYS A 126 3.40 7.17 -16.85
N GLY A 127 3.25 7.39 -18.15
CA GLY A 127 2.24 6.70 -18.96
C GLY A 127 2.40 5.17 -18.91
N LEU A 128 3.63 4.68 -19.10
CA LEU A 128 3.94 3.25 -19.01
C LEU A 128 3.67 2.69 -17.61
N THR A 129 4.01 3.44 -16.57
CA THR A 129 3.75 3.04 -15.17
C THR A 129 2.25 2.87 -14.93
N ILE A 130 1.42 3.81 -15.39
CA ILE A 130 -0.05 3.69 -15.30
C ILE A 130 -0.54 2.50 -16.11
N LEU A 131 -0.05 2.30 -17.34
CA LEU A 131 -0.46 1.20 -18.21
C LEU A 131 -0.15 -0.18 -17.61
N ILE A 132 0.96 -0.33 -16.90
CA ILE A 132 1.33 -1.58 -16.21
C ILE A 132 0.54 -1.74 -14.91
N TYR A 133 0.37 -0.66 -14.15
CA TYR A 133 -0.31 -0.68 -12.85
C TYR A 133 -1.83 -0.90 -12.98
N ALA A 134 -2.48 -0.23 -13.92
CA ALA A 134 -3.93 -0.19 -14.03
C ALA A 134 -4.61 -1.56 -14.21
N PRO A 135 -4.04 -2.53 -14.97
CA PRO A 135 -4.60 -3.89 -15.06
C PRO A 135 -4.14 -4.83 -13.93
N SER A 136 -3.32 -4.38 -12.98
CA SER A 136 -2.80 -5.22 -11.89
C SER A 136 -3.86 -5.56 -10.84
N MET A 137 -3.71 -6.68 -10.13
CA MET A 137 -4.57 -7.02 -8.98
C MET A 137 -4.49 -5.98 -7.85
N SER A 138 -3.32 -5.34 -7.69
CA SER A 138 -3.07 -4.35 -6.65
C SER A 138 -3.94 -3.10 -6.81
N ALA A 139 -4.30 -2.75 -8.05
CA ALA A 139 -5.17 -1.61 -8.34
C ALA A 139 -6.63 -1.83 -7.90
N ALA A 140 -7.09 -3.06 -7.71
CA ALA A 140 -8.45 -3.34 -7.23
C ALA A 140 -8.51 -3.78 -5.75
N SER A 141 -7.57 -4.63 -5.32
CA SER A 141 -7.59 -5.22 -3.98
C SER A 141 -7.21 -4.24 -2.87
N ALA A 142 -6.22 -3.37 -3.11
CA ALA A 142 -5.74 -2.40 -2.13
C ALA A 142 -5.23 -1.12 -2.80
N PRO A 143 -6.07 -0.41 -3.58
CA PRO A 143 -5.64 0.71 -4.43
C PRO A 143 -4.90 1.80 -3.67
N MET A 144 -5.37 2.16 -2.47
CA MET A 144 -4.76 3.20 -1.64
C MET A 144 -3.32 2.82 -1.21
N LEU A 145 -3.12 1.60 -0.71
CA LEU A 145 -1.80 1.11 -0.30
C LEU A 145 -0.87 0.89 -1.50
N ALA A 146 -1.43 0.45 -2.63
CA ALA A 146 -0.71 0.19 -3.85
C ALA A 146 -0.39 1.47 -4.65
N ALA A 147 -1.02 2.61 -4.33
CA ALA A 147 -0.77 3.90 -4.98
C ALA A 147 0.70 4.32 -4.93
N ARG A 148 1.46 3.86 -3.93
CA ARG A 148 2.92 4.06 -3.84
C ARG A 148 3.71 3.58 -5.06
N TYR A 149 3.18 2.62 -5.83
CA TYR A 149 3.82 2.16 -7.07
C TYR A 149 3.70 3.18 -8.20
N LEU A 150 2.84 4.17 -8.06
CA LEU A 150 2.68 5.30 -8.97
C LEU A 150 3.49 6.52 -8.53
N VAL A 151 4.49 6.39 -7.65
CA VAL A 151 5.31 7.52 -7.15
C VAL A 151 5.94 8.35 -8.28
N CYS A 152 6.23 7.74 -9.43
CA CYS A 152 6.73 8.44 -10.62
C CYS A 152 5.80 9.58 -11.07
N LEU A 153 4.48 9.46 -10.84
CA LEU A 153 3.51 10.50 -11.18
C LEU A 153 3.78 11.76 -10.34
N LEU A 154 3.98 11.61 -9.03
CA LEU A 154 4.35 12.72 -8.14
C LEU A 154 5.65 13.39 -8.60
N LEU A 155 6.67 12.59 -8.93
CA LEU A 155 7.97 13.11 -9.39
C LEU A 155 7.86 13.86 -10.72
N SER A 156 6.84 13.55 -11.53
CA SER A 156 6.62 14.18 -12.83
C SER A 156 5.84 15.50 -12.78
N ILE A 157 5.34 15.91 -11.61
CA ILE A 157 4.56 17.15 -11.45
C ILE A 157 5.26 18.37 -12.08
N PRO A 158 6.56 18.63 -11.87
CA PRO A 158 7.23 19.78 -12.49
C PRO A 158 7.16 19.76 -14.03
N VAL A 159 7.21 18.55 -14.63
CA VAL A 159 7.12 18.36 -16.08
C VAL A 159 5.69 18.55 -16.57
N ILE A 160 4.70 18.07 -15.81
CA ILE A 160 3.27 18.20 -16.11
C ILE A 160 2.80 19.66 -16.02
N LEU A 161 3.33 20.42 -15.06
CA LEU A 161 2.97 21.83 -14.86
C LEU A 161 3.76 22.80 -15.75
N TRP A 162 4.87 22.36 -16.34
CA TRP A 162 5.70 23.20 -17.19
C TRP A 162 4.94 23.91 -18.34
N PRO A 163 4.00 23.26 -19.07
CA PRO A 163 3.12 23.93 -20.05
C PRO A 163 2.37 25.16 -19.57
N LEU A 164 2.15 25.28 -18.26
CA LEU A 164 1.41 26.37 -17.61
C LEU A 164 2.33 27.52 -17.18
N TRP A 165 3.65 27.27 -17.13
CA TRP A 165 4.62 28.26 -16.68
C TRP A 165 4.70 29.44 -17.66
N PRO A 166 4.64 30.69 -17.18
CA PRO A 166 4.82 31.85 -18.05
C PRO A 166 6.28 31.92 -18.54
N HIS A 167 6.51 31.82 -19.85
CA HIS A 167 7.85 31.95 -20.44
C HIS A 167 8.40 33.38 -20.42
N LYS A 168 7.53 34.39 -20.30
CA LYS A 168 7.89 35.80 -20.07
C LYS A 168 6.89 36.38 -19.07
N LEU A 169 7.36 36.82 -17.90
CA LEU A 169 6.62 37.70 -16.99
C LEU A 169 6.57 39.11 -17.60
N GLN A 170 6.06 39.23 -18.83
CA GLN A 170 5.76 40.54 -19.38
C GLN A 170 4.42 40.95 -18.79
N PHE A 171 4.47 41.85 -17.80
CA PHE A 171 3.36 42.65 -17.29
C PHE A 171 2.83 43.60 -18.39
N ARG A 172 2.52 43.05 -19.57
CA ARG A 172 2.02 43.80 -20.69
C ARG A 172 0.50 43.77 -20.62
N THR A 173 -0.05 44.94 -20.34
CA THR A 173 -1.46 45.31 -20.36
C THR A 173 -2.16 44.83 -21.63
N ILE A 174 -2.71 43.61 -21.65
CA ILE A 174 -3.50 43.04 -22.75
C ILE A 174 -4.63 42.16 -22.16
N PRO A 175 -5.85 42.17 -22.74
CA PRO A 175 -7.06 41.53 -22.23
C PRO A 175 -6.95 39.99 -22.20
N GLY A 176 -6.39 39.48 -21.12
CA GLY A 176 -6.25 38.05 -20.85
C GLY A 176 -6.28 37.72 -19.36
N GLY A 177 -6.79 38.65 -18.54
CA GLY A 177 -6.82 38.56 -17.09
C GLY A 177 -7.45 37.25 -16.60
N MET A 178 -8.45 36.73 -17.30
CA MET A 178 -9.11 35.47 -16.94
C MET A 178 -8.19 34.23 -17.08
N LEU A 179 -7.32 34.18 -18.10
CA LEU A 179 -6.37 33.08 -18.30
C LEU A 179 -5.19 33.16 -17.33
N PHE A 180 -4.78 34.38 -16.96
CA PHE A 180 -3.75 34.58 -15.94
C PHE A 180 -4.30 34.22 -14.55
N LEU A 181 -5.51 34.68 -14.23
CA LEU A 181 -6.20 34.36 -12.98
C LEU A 181 -6.48 32.87 -12.86
N SER A 182 -6.91 32.19 -13.93
CA SER A 182 -7.15 30.74 -13.89
C SER A 182 -5.87 29.94 -13.62
N ARG A 183 -4.72 30.35 -14.16
CA ARG A 183 -3.42 29.73 -13.84
C ARG A 183 -3.04 29.94 -12.39
N ILE A 184 -3.21 31.16 -11.86
CA ILE A 184 -2.94 31.45 -10.44
C ILE A 184 -3.84 30.60 -9.56
N CYS A 185 -5.15 30.56 -9.84
CA CYS A 185 -6.10 29.74 -9.10
C CYS A 185 -5.72 28.25 -9.14
N LEU A 186 -5.27 27.73 -10.28
CA LEU A 186 -4.82 26.35 -10.42
C LEU A 186 -3.55 26.07 -9.58
N PHE A 187 -2.55 26.96 -9.64
CA PHE A 187 -1.36 26.81 -8.81
C PHE A 187 -1.66 26.92 -7.32
N LEU A 188 -2.55 27.84 -6.92
CA LEU A 188 -3.01 27.97 -5.53
C LEU A 188 -3.76 26.72 -5.08
N LEU A 189 -4.64 26.15 -5.91
CA LEU A 189 -5.33 24.90 -5.61
C LEU A 189 -4.33 23.76 -5.36
N ILE A 190 -3.36 23.57 -6.26
CA ILE A 190 -2.33 22.54 -6.14
C ILE A 190 -1.49 22.77 -4.88
N PHE A 191 -1.11 24.02 -4.60
CA PHE A 191 -0.35 24.39 -3.41
C PHE A 191 -1.12 24.10 -2.12
N CYS A 192 -2.39 24.48 -2.04
CA CYS A 192 -3.25 24.20 -0.88
C CYS A 192 -3.42 22.69 -0.66
N MET A 193 -3.54 21.89 -1.73
CA MET A 193 -3.64 20.44 -1.62
C MET A 193 -2.36 19.82 -1.07
N PHE A 194 -1.18 20.22 -1.57
CA PHE A 194 0.08 19.75 -1.00
C PHE A 194 0.27 20.19 0.45
N LEU A 195 -0.11 21.43 0.77
CA LEU A 195 -0.02 21.93 2.13
C LEU A 195 -0.93 21.12 3.07
N SER A 196 -2.15 20.79 2.63
CA SER A 196 -3.05 19.90 3.37
C SER A 196 -2.43 18.52 3.60
N GLY A 197 -1.84 17.92 2.57
CA GLY A 197 -1.16 16.62 2.70
C GLY A 197 0.04 16.66 3.65
N ILE A 198 0.79 17.76 3.65
CA ILE A 198 1.87 18.00 4.62
C ILE A 198 1.29 18.06 6.04
N VAL A 199 0.27 18.90 6.28
CA VAL A 199 -0.37 19.04 7.60
C VAL A 199 -0.90 17.71 8.11
N GLU A 200 -1.58 16.92 7.26
CA GLU A 200 -2.09 15.59 7.59
C GLU A 200 -0.94 14.63 7.97
N ALA A 201 0.14 14.59 7.18
CA ALA A 201 1.29 13.75 7.46
C ALA A 201 1.98 14.11 8.79
N PHE A 202 2.07 15.41 9.12
CA PHE A 202 2.63 15.86 10.39
C PHE A 202 1.69 15.59 11.58
N ALA A 203 0.37 15.69 11.37
CA ALA A 203 -0.62 15.36 12.40
C ALA A 203 -0.56 13.88 12.83
N ASP A 204 -0.23 12.98 11.90
CA ASP A 204 -0.16 11.54 12.13
C ASP A 204 1.12 11.06 12.85
N ILE A 205 2.12 11.94 13.07
CA ILE A 205 3.41 11.56 13.67
C ILE A 205 3.23 10.93 15.06
N THR A 206 2.37 11.51 15.91
CA THR A 206 2.18 11.03 17.28
C THR A 206 1.56 9.63 17.31
N THR A 207 0.53 9.40 16.50
CA THR A 207 -0.10 8.08 16.32
C THR A 207 0.90 7.05 15.78
N ALA A 208 1.73 7.43 14.81
CA ALA A 208 2.77 6.56 14.25
C ALA A 208 3.85 6.20 15.29
N GLN A 209 4.24 7.15 16.13
CA GLN A 209 5.20 6.91 17.23
C GLN A 209 4.60 5.97 18.29
N GLN A 210 3.35 6.21 18.72
CA GLN A 210 2.66 5.32 19.66
C GLN A 210 2.56 3.90 19.11
N PHE A 211 2.18 3.76 17.84
CA PHE A 211 2.17 2.46 17.18
C PHE A 211 3.56 1.80 17.21
N SER A 212 4.63 2.53 16.90
CA SER A 212 6.01 2.01 16.96
C SER A 212 6.38 1.50 18.36
N VAL A 213 6.03 2.24 19.41
CA VAL A 213 6.26 1.84 20.82
C VAL A 213 5.50 0.56 21.17
N HIS A 214 4.22 0.47 20.82
CA HIS A 214 3.42 -0.76 21.05
C HIS A 214 4.04 -1.97 20.36
N GLN A 215 4.60 -1.77 19.15
CA GLN A 215 5.27 -2.87 18.44
C GLN A 215 6.57 -3.31 19.09
N ALA A 216 7.38 -2.37 19.59
CA ALA A 216 8.58 -2.70 20.35
C ALA A 216 8.24 -3.50 21.62
N ASN A 217 7.17 -3.10 22.33
CA ASN A 217 6.68 -3.80 23.53
C ASN A 217 6.21 -5.22 23.21
N LEU A 218 5.47 -5.41 22.12
CA LEU A 218 5.04 -6.74 21.68
C LEU A 218 6.24 -7.65 21.38
N ILE A 219 7.25 -7.15 20.65
CA ILE A 219 8.46 -7.91 20.33
C ILE A 219 9.21 -8.31 21.60
N GLN A 220 9.41 -7.36 22.52
CA GLN A 220 10.06 -7.64 23.81
C GLN A 220 9.28 -8.66 24.64
N ARG A 221 7.95 -8.58 24.63
CA ARG A 221 7.08 -9.53 25.32
C ARG A 221 7.22 -10.93 24.73
N LEU A 222 7.22 -11.07 23.42
CA LEU A 222 7.38 -12.35 22.73
C LEU A 222 8.77 -12.96 22.98
N GLN A 223 9.83 -12.15 22.99
CA GLN A 223 11.18 -12.59 23.33
C GLN A 223 11.28 -13.06 24.79
N THR A 224 10.69 -12.33 25.73
CA THR A 224 10.61 -12.74 27.15
C THR A 224 9.88 -14.07 27.31
N LEU A 225 8.83 -14.29 26.51
CA LEU A 225 8.09 -15.55 26.45
C LEU A 225 8.81 -16.67 25.68
N LYS A 226 9.99 -16.40 25.12
CA LYS A 226 10.76 -17.28 24.23
C LYS A 226 9.96 -17.76 23.01
N ALA A 227 8.98 -16.97 22.58
CA ALA A 227 8.18 -17.21 21.40
C ALA A 227 8.93 -16.69 20.16
N THR A 228 9.90 -17.45 19.66
CA THR A 228 10.77 -17.05 18.54
C THR A 228 10.35 -17.62 17.19
N HIS A 229 9.46 -18.61 17.17
CA HIS A 229 8.91 -19.21 15.96
C HIS A 229 7.39 -19.06 15.98
N ILE A 230 6.87 -18.23 15.09
CA ILE A 230 5.49 -17.73 15.18
C ILE A 230 4.73 -17.96 13.87
N TYR A 231 3.46 -18.33 13.99
CA TYR A 231 2.48 -18.17 12.93
C TYR A 231 1.65 -16.90 13.18
N SER A 232 1.47 -16.09 12.13
CA SER A 232 0.68 -14.86 12.19
C SER A 232 0.12 -14.48 10.83
N GLU A 233 -0.62 -13.36 10.76
CA GLU A 233 -1.04 -12.74 9.51
C GLU A 233 0.12 -11.94 8.87
N TYR A 234 -0.07 -11.57 7.60
CA TYR A 234 0.97 -11.00 6.74
C TYR A 234 1.70 -9.79 7.33
N TRP A 235 0.98 -8.78 7.83
CA TRP A 235 1.59 -7.53 8.31
C TRP A 235 2.34 -7.73 9.63
N THR A 236 1.74 -8.46 10.56
CA THR A 236 2.36 -8.80 11.84
C THR A 236 3.61 -9.63 11.63
N CYS A 237 3.59 -10.65 10.75
CA CYS A 237 4.79 -11.44 10.47
C CYS A 237 5.94 -10.59 9.91
N ASN A 238 5.68 -9.80 8.86
CA ASN A 238 6.74 -8.97 8.25
C ASN A 238 7.35 -8.00 9.26
N ARG A 239 6.50 -7.39 10.09
CA ARG A 239 6.95 -6.43 11.11
C ARG A 239 7.74 -7.11 12.22
N LEU A 240 7.26 -8.24 12.76
CA LEU A 240 7.97 -8.98 13.81
C LEU A 240 9.34 -9.45 13.34
N ILE A 241 9.46 -10.00 12.13
CA ILE A 241 10.76 -10.44 11.58
C ILE A 241 11.70 -9.24 11.45
N PHE A 242 11.25 -8.16 10.78
CA PHE A 242 12.08 -7.00 10.50
C PHE A 242 12.51 -6.26 11.76
N GLN A 243 11.57 -5.87 12.62
CA GLN A 243 11.86 -5.06 13.81
C GLN A 243 12.58 -5.85 14.91
N SER A 244 12.47 -7.18 14.92
CA SER A 244 13.25 -8.01 15.87
C SER A 244 14.68 -8.30 15.40
N ASN A 245 15.09 -7.80 14.23
CA ASN A 245 16.34 -8.19 13.56
C ASN A 245 16.44 -9.71 13.41
N GLU A 246 15.37 -10.34 12.91
CA GLU A 246 15.25 -11.78 12.70
C GLU A 246 15.39 -12.64 13.97
N LYS A 247 15.32 -12.06 15.17
CA LYS A 247 15.24 -12.85 16.43
C LYS A 247 13.92 -13.62 16.56
N ILE A 248 12.89 -13.17 15.84
CA ILE A 248 11.60 -13.85 15.71
C ILE A 248 11.40 -14.23 14.24
N MET A 249 11.32 -15.54 13.98
CA MET A 249 10.94 -16.10 12.69
C MET A 249 9.43 -16.23 12.62
N CYS A 250 8.83 -15.75 11.53
CA CYS A 250 7.38 -15.79 11.36
C CYS A 250 6.99 -16.43 10.03
N SER A 251 5.93 -17.22 10.07
CA SER A 251 5.29 -17.80 8.88
C SER A 251 3.88 -17.23 8.74
N VAL A 252 3.59 -16.67 7.58
CA VAL A 252 2.30 -16.09 7.25
C VAL A 252 1.27 -17.20 7.06
N LEU A 253 0.10 -17.03 7.66
CA LEU A 253 -1.11 -17.80 7.42
C LEU A 253 -2.18 -16.93 6.75
N ASN A 254 -3.02 -17.56 5.93
CA ASN A 254 -4.26 -16.97 5.43
C ASN A 254 -5.36 -17.03 6.50
N GLU A 255 -6.51 -16.40 6.24
CA GLU A 255 -7.65 -16.39 7.17
C GLU A 255 -8.15 -17.80 7.50
N ASP A 256 -8.02 -18.76 6.58
CA ASP A 256 -8.37 -20.18 6.73
C ASP A 256 -7.26 -21.03 7.39
N LEU A 257 -6.20 -20.37 7.90
CA LEU A 257 -5.03 -20.98 8.53
C LEU A 257 -4.17 -21.85 7.61
N THR A 258 -4.38 -21.78 6.30
CA THR A 258 -3.45 -22.35 5.31
C THR A 258 -2.20 -21.46 5.17
N PRO A 259 -1.07 -21.99 4.66
CA PRO A 259 0.11 -21.17 4.39
C PRO A 259 -0.23 -19.97 3.49
N GLY A 260 0.07 -18.77 3.97
CA GLY A 260 -0.14 -17.53 3.22
C GLY A 260 1.08 -17.08 2.43
N MET A 261 1.17 -15.77 2.17
CA MET A 261 2.24 -15.16 1.36
C MET A 261 3.61 -15.17 2.06
N ASN A 262 4.32 -16.29 2.00
CA ASN A 262 5.66 -16.48 2.55
C ASN A 262 6.74 -16.19 1.49
N ARG A 263 7.13 -14.90 1.36
CA ARG A 263 8.07 -14.42 0.33
C ARG A 263 9.51 -14.96 0.46
N TYR A 264 9.90 -15.38 1.66
CA TYR A 264 11.20 -15.98 1.92
C TYR A 264 10.99 -17.39 2.51
N PRO A 265 11.07 -18.45 1.67
CA PRO A 265 10.77 -19.82 2.09
C PRO A 265 11.49 -20.31 3.36
N PRO A 266 12.76 -19.91 3.63
CA PRO A 266 13.46 -20.34 4.84
C PRO A 266 12.75 -19.98 6.16
N TYR A 267 12.04 -18.85 6.25
CA TYR A 267 11.28 -18.52 7.47
C TYR A 267 10.12 -19.49 7.71
N HIS A 268 9.36 -19.82 6.66
CA HIS A 268 8.28 -20.79 6.75
C HIS A 268 8.80 -22.17 7.18
N LEU A 269 9.91 -22.62 6.58
CA LEU A 269 10.54 -23.91 6.94
C LEU A 269 11.04 -23.93 8.38
N ALA A 270 11.62 -22.84 8.88
CA ALA A 270 12.07 -22.74 10.27
C ALA A 270 10.89 -22.87 11.24
N VAL A 271 9.81 -22.13 11.01
CA VAL A 271 8.60 -22.20 11.87
C VAL A 271 7.93 -23.57 11.78
N LYS A 272 7.87 -24.18 10.60
CA LYS A 272 7.30 -25.53 10.41
C LYS A 272 8.11 -26.62 11.10
N LYS A 273 9.45 -26.48 11.15
CA LYS A 273 10.34 -27.41 11.87
C LYS A 273 10.33 -27.22 13.38
N ALA A 274 9.86 -26.08 13.87
CA ALA A 274 9.78 -25.82 15.31
C ALA A 274 8.80 -26.79 15.97
N SER A 275 9.23 -27.44 17.05
CA SER A 275 8.40 -28.42 17.78
C SER A 275 7.19 -27.79 18.49
N ARG A 276 7.29 -26.49 18.80
CA ARG A 276 6.31 -25.73 19.56
C ARG A 276 6.24 -24.28 19.04
N PRO A 277 5.66 -24.05 17.84
CA PRO A 277 5.45 -22.70 17.34
C PRO A 277 4.34 -22.01 18.14
N ALA A 278 4.48 -20.71 18.36
CA ALA A 278 3.42 -19.88 18.92
C ALA A 278 2.52 -19.35 17.80
N TYR A 279 1.27 -19.01 18.12
CA TYR A 279 0.39 -18.28 17.22
C TYR A 279 0.12 -16.90 17.80
N VAL A 280 0.30 -15.87 16.99
CA VAL A 280 0.07 -14.48 17.40
C VAL A 280 -0.82 -13.84 16.36
N PHE A 281 -2.02 -13.44 16.76
CA PHE A 281 -2.96 -12.81 15.84
C PHE A 281 -3.45 -11.48 16.40
N PRO A 282 -3.77 -10.48 15.55
CA PRO A 282 -4.51 -9.33 16.01
C PRO A 282 -5.82 -9.78 16.68
N TYR A 283 -6.12 -9.19 17.83
CA TYR A 283 -7.23 -9.57 18.69
C TYR A 283 -8.56 -9.53 17.92
N ARG A 284 -9.32 -10.63 17.96
CA ARG A 284 -10.59 -10.82 17.23
C ARG A 284 -10.51 -10.63 15.71
N SER A 285 -9.32 -10.71 15.13
CA SER A 285 -9.20 -10.85 13.68
C SER A 285 -9.81 -12.18 13.23
N LYS A 286 -10.13 -12.31 11.94
CA LYS A 286 -10.63 -13.60 11.40
C LYS A 286 -9.64 -14.75 11.61
N HIS A 287 -8.33 -14.48 11.53
CA HIS A 287 -7.28 -15.45 11.87
C HIS A 287 -7.42 -15.95 13.31
N ASP A 288 -7.62 -15.03 14.25
CA ASP A 288 -7.82 -15.33 15.68
C ASP A 288 -9.08 -16.19 15.90
N LEU A 289 -10.20 -15.77 15.34
CA LEU A 289 -11.49 -16.46 15.48
C LEU A 289 -11.46 -17.86 14.84
N ASN A 290 -10.88 -17.99 13.65
CA ASN A 290 -10.76 -19.27 12.95
C ASN A 290 -9.80 -20.21 13.67
N PHE A 291 -8.72 -19.68 14.26
CA PHE A 291 -7.83 -20.47 15.12
C PHE A 291 -8.56 -21.03 16.34
N ILE A 292 -9.27 -20.19 17.08
CA ILE A 292 -10.06 -20.65 18.23
C ILE A 292 -11.05 -21.73 17.79
N LYS A 293 -11.78 -21.50 16.70
CA LYS A 293 -12.76 -22.47 16.16
C LYS A 293 -12.11 -23.81 15.82
N GLN A 294 -11.05 -23.82 15.02
CA GLN A 294 -10.39 -25.05 14.57
C GLN A 294 -9.72 -25.82 15.73
N GLN A 295 -9.06 -25.11 16.65
CA GLN A 295 -8.39 -25.73 17.79
C GLN A 295 -9.37 -26.24 18.86
N THR A 296 -10.55 -25.62 18.98
CA THR A 296 -11.63 -26.13 19.83
C THR A 296 -12.24 -27.40 19.25
N GLN A 297 -12.53 -27.42 17.94
CA GLN A 297 -13.06 -28.60 17.24
C GLN A 297 -12.12 -29.81 17.32
N THR A 298 -10.81 -29.57 17.29
CA THR A 298 -9.79 -30.62 17.38
C THR A 298 -9.33 -30.91 18.82
N ASN A 299 -9.95 -30.27 19.82
CA ASN A 299 -9.61 -30.35 21.25
C ASN A 299 -8.11 -30.10 21.54
N GLN A 300 -7.48 -29.23 20.76
CA GLN A 300 -6.06 -28.90 20.84
C GLN A 300 -5.79 -27.54 21.49
N LEU A 301 -6.83 -26.74 21.73
CA LEU A 301 -6.69 -25.42 22.35
C LEU A 301 -5.99 -25.50 23.72
N GLN A 302 -6.20 -26.58 24.47
CA GLN A 302 -5.57 -26.84 25.77
C GLN A 302 -4.04 -26.97 25.72
N LYS A 303 -3.46 -27.21 24.52
CA LYS A 303 -2.00 -27.25 24.32
C LYS A 303 -1.37 -25.87 24.39
N TYR A 304 -2.17 -24.81 24.31
CA TYR A 304 -1.71 -23.43 24.31
C TYR A 304 -2.15 -22.70 25.60
N ARG A 305 -1.26 -21.88 26.13
CA ARG A 305 -1.58 -20.84 27.10
C ARG A 305 -1.97 -19.60 26.30
N TYR A 306 -3.23 -19.20 26.41
CA TYR A 306 -3.73 -17.96 25.85
C TYR A 306 -3.30 -16.76 26.72
N ILE A 307 -2.82 -15.71 26.07
CA ILE A 307 -2.51 -14.42 26.69
C ILE A 307 -3.07 -13.34 25.77
N LYS A 308 -3.99 -12.53 26.29
CA LYS A 308 -4.34 -11.26 25.64
C LYS A 308 -3.26 -10.24 26.00
N TYR A 309 -2.61 -9.65 25.00
CA TYR A 309 -1.62 -8.59 25.22
C TYR A 309 -1.91 -7.45 24.26
N GLU A 310 -2.28 -6.30 24.82
CA GLU A 310 -2.76 -5.14 24.05
C GLU A 310 -3.84 -5.56 23.03
N ASN A 311 -3.56 -5.35 21.74
CA ASN A 311 -4.43 -5.68 20.61
C ASN A 311 -4.07 -7.02 19.95
N TYR A 312 -3.43 -7.93 20.67
CA TYR A 312 -3.04 -9.26 20.17
C TYR A 312 -3.55 -10.40 21.06
N SER A 313 -3.89 -11.50 20.39
CA SER A 313 -4.15 -12.82 20.96
C SER A 313 -2.89 -13.67 20.78
N LEU A 314 -2.25 -14.06 21.90
CA LEU A 314 -1.03 -14.86 21.90
C LEU A 314 -1.35 -16.26 22.40
N TYR A 315 -1.11 -17.26 21.57
CA TYR A 315 -1.25 -18.68 21.89
C TYR A 315 0.14 -19.29 22.02
N ILE A 316 0.63 -19.34 23.26
CA ILE A 316 1.97 -19.85 23.55
C ILE A 316 1.87 -21.34 23.91
N PRO A 317 2.60 -22.24 23.25
CA PRO A 317 2.53 -23.66 23.57
C PRO A 317 2.95 -23.90 25.02
N ARG A 318 2.11 -24.60 25.79
CA ARG A 318 2.43 -24.98 27.18
C ARG A 318 3.66 -25.88 27.15
N THR A 319 4.71 -25.56 27.91
CA THR A 319 5.84 -26.48 28.13
C THR A 319 5.39 -27.62 29.05
N GLY A 320 5.69 -28.86 28.69
CA GLY A 320 5.24 -30.04 29.43
C GLY A 320 5.95 -30.16 30.77
N SER A 321 5.44 -29.49 31.81
CA SER A 321 5.62 -29.79 33.23
C SER A 321 4.77 -28.82 34.07
N ALA A 322 3.45 -28.85 33.87
CA ALA A 322 2.44 -28.45 34.86
C ALA A 322 1.06 -28.74 34.26
N CYS A 323 0.63 -30.00 34.32
CA CYS A 323 -0.78 -30.26 34.59
C CYS A 323 -1.06 -29.76 36.00
N ARG A 324 -1.32 -28.45 36.14
CA ARG A 324 -2.18 -27.95 37.20
C ARG A 324 -3.40 -27.40 36.51
N CYS A 325 -4.49 -28.12 36.68
CA CYS A 325 -5.83 -27.68 36.36
C CYS A 325 -6.19 -26.51 37.27
N ASP A 326 -5.62 -25.33 37.02
CA ASP A 326 -6.20 -24.08 37.51
C ASP A 326 -7.15 -23.60 36.42
N LEU A 327 -8.37 -24.15 36.48
CA LEU A 327 -9.54 -23.50 35.92
C LEU A 327 -9.58 -22.09 36.52
N PRO A 328 -9.81 -21.02 35.73
CA PRO A 328 -10.00 -19.69 36.28
C PRO A 328 -11.30 -19.69 37.08
N THR A 329 -11.19 -19.79 38.41
CA THR A 329 -12.25 -19.38 39.31
C THR A 329 -12.31 -17.86 39.27
N HIS A 330 -13.45 -17.38 38.74
CA HIS A 330 -13.98 -16.02 38.83
C HIS A 330 -13.04 -14.89 38.42
N GLU A 331 -13.26 -14.42 37.18
CA GLU A 331 -13.43 -13.00 36.79
C GLU A 331 -12.87 -12.75 35.39
N GLN A 332 -13.51 -13.35 34.37
CA GLN A 332 -13.55 -12.94 32.96
C GLN A 332 -14.30 -14.03 32.18
N ALA A 333 -15.62 -14.07 32.34
CA ALA A 333 -16.47 -14.88 31.49
C ALA A 333 -16.38 -14.36 30.05
N VAL A 334 -15.85 -15.19 29.16
CA VAL A 334 -16.16 -15.10 27.73
C VAL A 334 -17.67 -15.31 27.61
N PRO A 335 -18.46 -14.40 27.00
CA PRO A 335 -19.88 -14.63 26.86
C PRO A 335 -20.09 -15.83 25.93
N ALA A 336 -20.47 -16.97 26.49
CA ALA A 336 -20.89 -18.18 25.79
C ALA A 336 -22.31 -18.06 25.19
N ALA A 337 -22.68 -16.86 24.74
CA ALA A 337 -23.97 -16.57 24.16
C ALA A 337 -23.78 -15.69 22.93
N LEU A 338 -23.52 -16.30 21.77
CA LEU A 338 -23.74 -15.71 20.43
C LEU A 338 -23.51 -16.70 19.26
N VAL A 339 -23.55 -18.02 19.50
CA VAL A 339 -23.55 -19.05 18.44
C VAL A 339 -24.97 -19.42 17.97
N ALA A 340 -26.01 -18.77 18.52
CA ALA A 340 -27.37 -18.88 18.01
C ALA A 340 -27.88 -17.50 17.61
N ASN A 341 -28.40 -17.38 16.38
CA ASN A 341 -28.98 -16.19 15.72
C ASN A 341 -28.02 -15.17 15.10
N ARG A 342 -27.66 -15.39 13.83
CA ARG A 342 -28.04 -14.51 12.70
C ARG A 342 -27.60 -15.14 11.37
N PHE A 343 -28.46 -16.02 10.85
CA PHE A 343 -28.72 -16.08 9.41
C PHE A 343 -29.99 -15.26 9.18
N ARG A 344 -29.83 -14.03 8.70
CA ARG A 344 -30.76 -13.29 7.84
C ARG A 344 -30.08 -12.03 7.33
#